data_AF-A0AAX4P794-F1
#
_entry.id   AF-A0AAX4P794-F1
#
_cell.length_a   1.000
_cell.length_b   1.000
_cell.length_c   1.000
_cell.angle_alpha   90.00
_cell.angle_beta   90.00
_cell.angle_gamma   90.00
#
_symmetry.space_group_name_H-M   'P 1'
#
loop_
_entity.id
_entity.type
_entity.pdbx_description
1 polymer ?
#
loop_
_entity_poly.entity_id
_entity_poly.type
_entity_poly.pdbx_seq_one_letter_code
_entity_poly.pdbx_strand_id
1 'polypeptide(L)'
;MVVSETHFEVDYVVRAKTEEEARDQANKIAHEQTVELPASYVSETYAEIADHVVGKLVGLEKYTSEEEEDRWKITISYHEDTTGLELPQFLNVVFGNTSIKPGVQVHDFRLSNGLVRAFPGPRFGASGLREACGVEEGEPMVMTALKPMGLSVEELARQTYEFAKGGIDIIKDDHGLANQRWAPFEQRVEACCEAVRRANEETGRRSIYAPTVCGPVEKLFQMAKFAKEKGAGAVLMLPGITGFDSMRALAADDSFGLPILCHPALLGCMLGGSLTPGSLHGFAFDIALCALPQLSGADATIFPNVGGRFGFTLEECQSIVRRCRSTAGPYKPIAATPGGGMTLDRIPEILQVLGRDITLLVGGSVFARSPNLEENAAAFVSSTGRKHVRLATANSAPTQEQLDQVRRLRALKYPSVDGNHSKFLEFKANFSGSGAMGAEDSSHWLGVALENYKPEAENPSWQGVTRTELVGRRGESSKFHVRYFEVAPSGHSSLEKHEHEHVVICVKGKGKCVVGTRVWDMKPLDLCYTCPWDVHQFYCPEEEKESFAFFCIVNALRDRPVLVDPNGQEMAGLAGSCG
;
A
#
# COMPACT_ATOMS: atom_id res chain seq x y z
N MET A 1 18.82 12.27 21.46
CA MET A 1 19.82 12.23 22.56
C MET A 1 19.58 13.45 23.45
N VAL A 2 19.55 13.28 24.76
CA VAL A 2 19.39 14.38 25.73
C VAL A 2 20.70 15.12 25.88
N VAL A 3 20.68 16.44 25.87
CA VAL A 3 21.91 17.26 25.96
C VAL A 3 22.36 17.43 27.40
N SER A 4 21.43 17.76 28.30
CA SER A 4 21.74 18.05 29.70
C SER A 4 20.49 17.95 30.59
N GLU A 5 20.66 18.14 31.90
CA GLU A 5 19.54 18.16 32.84
C GLU A 5 18.56 19.30 32.57
N THR A 6 19.06 20.51 32.27
CA THR A 6 18.25 21.75 32.29
C THR A 6 18.27 22.54 30.98
N HIS A 7 19.08 22.14 30.00
CA HIS A 7 19.16 22.84 28.71
C HIS A 7 18.84 21.91 27.55
N PHE A 8 18.13 22.47 26.58
CA PHE A 8 17.89 21.88 25.27
C PHE A 8 18.66 22.69 24.22
N GLU A 9 18.90 22.07 23.07
CA GLU A 9 19.60 22.70 21.95
C GLU A 9 18.77 22.65 20.68
N VAL A 10 18.89 23.69 19.87
CA VAL A 10 18.29 23.76 18.54
C VAL A 10 19.39 24.03 17.53
N ASP A 11 19.44 23.18 16.50
CA ASP A 11 20.27 23.39 15.33
C ASP A 11 19.47 24.14 14.28
N TYR A 12 20.03 25.24 13.80
CA TYR A 12 19.51 25.99 12.65
C TYR A 12 20.52 25.93 11.51
N VAL A 13 20.02 25.87 10.28
CA VAL A 13 20.81 26.22 9.10
C VAL A 13 20.45 27.65 8.73
N VAL A 14 21.48 28.49 8.58
CA VAL A 14 21.34 29.91 8.27
C VAL A 14 22.17 30.31 7.06
N ARG A 15 21.74 31.36 6.35
CA ARG A 15 22.49 31.93 5.21
C ARG A 15 23.44 33.03 5.68
N ALA A 16 24.74 32.82 5.53
CA ALA A 16 25.79 33.77 5.91
C ALA A 16 27.06 33.54 5.08
N LYS A 17 27.73 34.62 4.67
CA LYS A 17 28.94 34.56 3.83
C LYS A 17 30.20 34.29 4.64
N THR A 18 30.18 34.68 5.91
CA THR A 18 31.33 34.56 6.82
C THR A 18 30.91 33.92 8.14
N GLU A 19 31.89 33.39 8.87
CA GLU A 19 31.66 32.88 10.23
C GLU A 19 31.13 33.98 11.16
N GLU A 20 31.63 35.20 11.00
CA GLU A 20 31.23 36.36 11.81
C GLU A 20 29.76 36.72 11.57
N GLU A 21 29.31 36.73 10.31
CA GLU A 21 27.90 36.92 9.96
C GLU A 21 27.01 35.81 10.55
N ALA A 22 27.45 34.56 10.50
CA ALA A 22 26.71 33.43 11.08
C ALA A 22 26.60 33.53 12.60
N ARG A 23 27.68 33.98 13.27
CA ARG A 23 27.70 34.22 14.72
C ARG A 23 26.77 35.36 15.13
N ASP A 24 26.76 36.45 14.37
CA ASP A 24 25.84 37.57 14.58
C ASP A 24 24.37 37.12 14.40
N GLN A 25 24.08 36.34 13.37
CA GLN A 25 22.74 35.74 13.19
C GLN A 25 22.35 34.83 14.35
N ALA A 26 23.25 33.99 14.85
CA ALA A 26 22.97 33.14 16.00
C ALA A 26 22.62 33.96 17.25
N ASN A 27 23.38 35.02 17.54
CA ASN A 27 23.08 35.91 18.65
C ASN A 27 21.73 36.60 18.47
N LYS A 28 21.40 37.07 17.26
CA LYS A 28 20.09 37.65 16.95
C LYS A 28 18.96 36.66 17.17
N ILE A 29 19.10 35.41 16.73
CA ILE A 29 18.09 34.36 16.94
C ILE A 29 17.93 34.08 18.44
N ALA A 30 19.04 33.91 19.17
CA ALA A 30 19.01 33.63 20.59
C ALA A 30 18.28 34.73 21.39
N HIS A 31 18.55 36.00 21.09
CA HIS A 31 17.85 37.14 21.71
C HIS A 31 16.38 37.22 21.30
N GLU A 32 16.09 37.04 20.01
CA GLU A 32 14.72 37.10 19.48
C GLU A 32 13.81 36.03 20.09
N GLN A 33 14.31 34.81 20.32
CA GLN A 33 13.49 33.71 20.85
C GLN A 33 13.36 33.71 22.38
N THR A 34 14.03 34.63 23.09
CA THR A 34 14.07 34.61 24.56
C THR A 34 13.59 35.91 25.18
N VAL A 35 14.17 37.05 24.79
CA VAL A 35 13.97 38.33 25.49
C VAL A 35 13.42 39.45 24.61
N GLU A 36 13.55 39.34 23.28
CA GLU A 36 13.02 40.32 22.31
C GLU A 36 13.44 41.78 22.60
N LEU A 37 14.65 41.96 23.14
CA LEU A 37 15.20 43.26 23.50
C LEU A 37 16.63 43.44 22.98
N PRO A 38 17.07 44.69 22.74
CA PRO A 38 18.45 44.97 22.34
C PRO A 38 19.46 44.36 23.31
N ALA A 39 20.47 43.66 22.78
CA ALA A 39 21.41 42.91 23.60
C ALA A 39 22.13 43.76 24.66
N SER A 40 22.56 44.97 24.29
CA SER A 40 23.21 45.91 25.22
C SER A 40 22.30 46.30 26.37
N TYR A 41 21.02 46.56 26.10
CA TYR A 41 20.05 46.93 27.13
C TYR A 41 19.84 45.80 28.13
N VAL A 42 19.74 44.56 27.65
CA VAL A 42 19.58 43.37 28.52
C VAL A 42 20.85 43.13 29.34
N SER A 43 22.03 43.20 28.75
CA SER A 43 23.29 42.98 29.49
C SER A 43 23.58 44.07 30.52
N GLU A 44 23.23 45.33 30.22
CA GLU A 44 23.48 46.46 31.13
C GLU A 44 22.43 46.57 32.24
N THR A 45 21.17 46.26 31.95
CA THR A 45 20.05 46.46 32.88
C THR A 45 19.68 45.17 33.64
N TYR A 46 19.85 44.01 33.01
CA TYR A 46 19.37 42.72 33.50
C TYR A 46 20.44 41.63 33.31
N ALA A 47 21.63 41.81 33.87
CA ALA A 47 22.77 40.89 33.69
C ALA A 47 22.42 39.42 33.97
N GLU A 48 21.66 39.13 35.04
CA GLU A 48 21.24 37.75 35.35
C GLU A 48 20.33 37.15 34.27
N ILE A 49 19.44 37.96 33.67
CA ILE A 49 18.60 37.51 32.54
C ILE A 49 19.48 37.27 31.30
N ALA A 50 20.45 38.14 31.05
CA ALA A 50 21.42 37.96 29.96
C ALA A 50 22.22 36.66 30.11
N ASP A 51 22.57 36.29 31.32
CA ASP A 51 23.39 35.11 31.60
C ASP A 51 22.59 33.79 31.59
N HIS A 52 21.37 33.81 32.12
CA HIS A 52 20.58 32.59 32.38
C HIS A 52 19.39 32.36 31.45
N VAL A 53 18.78 33.41 30.91
CA VAL A 53 17.55 33.30 30.09
C VAL A 53 17.86 33.38 28.61
N VAL A 54 18.78 34.26 28.21
CA VAL A 54 19.15 34.42 26.80
C VAL A 54 19.88 33.18 26.29
N GLY A 55 19.44 32.68 25.13
CA GLY A 55 20.07 31.52 24.49
C GLY A 55 21.55 31.74 24.21
N LYS A 56 22.34 30.66 24.21
CA LYS A 56 23.79 30.72 24.04
C LYS A 56 24.20 29.95 22.80
N LEU A 57 25.00 30.57 21.93
CA LEU A 57 25.65 29.87 20.82
C LEU A 57 26.66 28.87 21.38
N VAL A 58 26.44 27.58 21.13
CA VAL A 58 27.30 26.48 21.59
C VAL A 58 27.94 25.67 20.46
N GLY A 59 27.47 25.85 19.23
CA GLY A 59 28.04 25.21 18.03
C GLY A 59 27.95 26.11 16.81
N LEU A 60 29.00 26.14 16.00
CA LEU A 60 29.08 26.92 14.77
C LEU A 60 29.97 26.19 13.78
N GLU A 61 29.39 25.72 12.68
CA GLU A 61 30.11 24.97 11.65
C GLU A 61 29.63 25.35 10.25
N LYS A 62 30.54 25.32 9.27
CA LYS A 62 30.18 25.56 7.88
C LYS A 62 29.32 24.40 7.38
N TYR A 63 28.12 24.70 6.89
CA TYR A 63 27.21 23.69 6.38
C TYR A 63 27.48 23.50 4.88
N THR A 64 28.25 22.46 4.56
CA THR A 64 28.61 22.14 3.18
C THR A 64 27.56 21.23 2.55
N SER A 65 26.67 21.81 1.73
CA SER A 65 25.96 21.06 0.69
C SER A 65 26.64 21.33 -0.64
N GLU A 66 26.72 20.34 -1.54
CA GLU A 66 27.46 20.41 -2.82
C GLU A 66 27.05 21.59 -3.73
N GLU A 67 25.94 22.27 -3.46
CA GLU A 67 25.35 23.28 -4.33
C GLU A 67 25.30 24.71 -3.75
N GLU A 68 25.62 24.95 -2.46
CA GLU A 68 25.50 26.29 -1.85
C GLU A 68 26.61 26.63 -0.84
N GLU A 69 27.51 27.57 -1.20
CA GLU A 69 28.73 27.91 -0.45
C GLU A 69 28.53 28.83 0.78
N ASP A 70 27.32 29.39 0.97
CA ASP A 70 26.98 30.45 1.94
C ASP A 70 26.03 29.97 3.06
N ARG A 71 26.18 28.74 3.54
CA ARG A 71 25.34 28.18 4.63
C ARG A 71 26.17 27.78 5.85
N TRP A 72 25.61 28.03 7.02
CA TRP A 72 26.19 27.69 8.31
C TRP A 72 25.18 26.95 9.15
N LYS A 73 25.64 25.93 9.88
CA LYS A 73 24.87 25.31 10.93
C LYS A 73 25.28 25.94 12.25
N ILE A 74 24.29 26.47 12.95
CA ILE A 74 24.45 27.09 14.27
C ILE A 74 23.66 26.28 15.29
N THR A 75 24.21 26.10 16.47
CA THR A 75 23.56 25.42 17.59
C THR A 75 23.39 26.39 18.73
N ILE A 76 22.14 26.63 19.14
CA ILE A 76 21.82 27.51 20.25
C ILE A 76 21.26 26.65 21.39
N SER A 77 21.83 26.82 22.58
CA SER A 77 21.38 26.20 23.82
C SER A 77 20.44 27.15 24.56
N TYR A 78 19.34 26.62 25.08
CA TYR A 78 18.32 27.35 25.82
C TYR A 78 18.03 26.63 27.14
N HIS A 79 17.84 27.39 28.22
CA HIS A 79 17.38 26.84 29.48
C HIS A 79 15.91 26.41 29.34
N GLU A 80 15.53 25.24 29.88
CA GLU A 80 14.20 24.67 29.71
C GLU A 80 13.08 25.52 30.30
N ASP A 81 13.36 26.30 31.35
CA ASP A 81 12.39 27.24 31.95
C ASP A 81 11.85 28.29 30.98
N THR A 82 12.59 28.61 29.90
CA THR A 82 12.10 29.48 28.82
C THR A 82 10.84 28.92 28.13
N THR A 83 10.62 27.62 28.27
CA THR A 83 9.49 26.91 27.69
C THR A 83 8.31 26.73 28.65
N GLY A 84 8.52 26.96 29.95
CA GLY A 84 7.57 26.56 30.99
C GLY A 84 7.29 25.05 31.04
N LEU A 85 8.08 24.23 30.33
CA LEU A 85 7.82 22.81 30.07
C LEU A 85 6.48 22.55 29.34
N GLU A 86 6.01 23.53 28.58
CA GLU A 86 4.78 23.46 27.78
C GLU A 86 5.14 23.32 26.29
N LEU A 87 4.53 22.36 25.60
CA LEU A 87 4.85 22.10 24.19
C LEU A 87 4.60 23.32 23.27
N PRO A 88 3.49 24.10 23.42
CA PRO A 88 3.29 25.30 22.62
C PRO A 88 4.43 26.32 22.77
N GLN A 89 4.88 26.57 24.00
CA GLN A 89 5.94 27.54 24.25
C GLN A 89 7.31 26.98 23.88
N PHE A 90 7.56 25.67 24.01
CA PHE A 90 8.75 25.03 23.42
C PHE A 90 8.83 25.29 21.91
N LEU A 91 7.73 25.10 21.17
CA LEU A 91 7.70 25.39 19.73
C LEU A 91 7.93 26.88 19.44
N ASN A 92 7.42 27.77 20.29
CA ASN A 92 7.65 29.21 20.19
C ASN A 92 9.14 29.57 20.39
N VAL A 93 9.83 28.98 21.36
CA VAL A 93 11.28 29.21 21.55
C VAL A 93 12.09 28.59 20.40
N VAL A 94 11.72 27.39 19.94
CA VAL A 94 12.39 26.75 18.80
C VAL A 94 12.27 27.60 17.54
N PHE A 95 11.06 28.06 17.19
CA PHE A 95 10.81 28.76 15.93
C PHE A 95 9.59 29.70 15.92
N GLY A 96 9.51 30.61 16.90
CA GLY A 96 8.52 31.70 16.97
C GLY A 96 8.84 32.85 16.01
N ASN A 97 9.20 34.02 16.52
CA ASN A 97 9.46 35.22 15.69
C ASN A 97 10.49 34.98 14.57
N THR A 98 11.49 34.13 14.83
CA THR A 98 12.50 33.80 13.83
C THR A 98 11.90 33.13 12.59
N SER A 99 10.74 32.47 12.67
CA SER A 99 10.10 31.84 11.51
C SER A 99 9.62 32.84 10.45
N ILE A 100 9.48 34.11 10.82
CA ILE A 100 9.08 35.20 9.92
C ILE A 100 10.29 35.72 9.13
N LYS A 101 11.51 35.48 9.62
CA LYS A 101 12.75 35.94 9.00
C LYS A 101 13.16 34.96 7.88
N PRO A 102 13.56 35.46 6.70
CA PRO A 102 14.07 34.61 5.63
C PRO A 102 15.49 34.11 5.99
N GLY A 103 15.90 33.00 5.37
CA GLY A 103 17.29 32.54 5.46
C GLY A 103 17.62 31.77 6.73
N VAL A 104 16.60 31.28 7.46
CA VAL A 104 16.76 30.48 8.68
C VAL A 104 15.84 29.28 8.60
N GLN A 105 16.38 28.08 8.76
CA GLN A 105 15.63 26.84 8.83
C GLN A 105 15.99 26.09 10.11
N VAL A 106 15.00 25.56 10.82
CA VAL A 106 15.25 24.62 11.93
C VAL A 106 15.66 23.27 11.34
N HIS A 107 16.86 22.83 11.69
CA HIS A 107 17.45 21.61 11.15
C HIS A 107 17.31 20.41 12.09
N ASP A 108 17.49 20.61 13.40
CA ASP A 108 17.27 19.57 14.42
C ASP A 108 17.07 20.19 15.81
N PHE A 109 16.66 19.39 16.78
CA PHE A 109 16.66 19.77 18.20
C PHE A 109 17.00 18.59 19.10
N ARG A 110 17.56 18.88 20.27
CA ARG A 110 17.89 17.90 21.30
C ARG A 110 17.33 18.39 22.62
N LEU A 111 16.50 17.57 23.26
CA LEU A 111 15.75 17.93 24.47
C LEU A 111 16.62 17.88 25.72
N SER A 112 16.19 18.62 26.75
CA SER A 112 16.65 18.44 28.14
C SER A 112 15.90 17.29 28.82
N ASN A 113 16.38 16.85 29.99
CA ASN A 113 15.67 15.85 30.78
C ASN A 113 14.30 16.34 31.27
N GLY A 114 14.14 17.62 31.60
CA GLY A 114 12.83 18.18 31.99
C GLY A 114 11.81 18.11 30.86
N LEU A 115 12.19 18.50 29.64
CA LEU A 115 11.31 18.41 28.47
C LEU A 115 10.95 16.96 28.11
N VAL A 116 11.91 16.03 28.22
CA VAL A 116 11.62 14.60 28.01
C VAL A 116 10.57 14.08 29.00
N ARG A 117 10.62 14.53 30.26
CA ARG A 117 9.60 14.16 31.27
C ARG A 117 8.25 14.80 30.99
N ALA A 118 8.24 16.06 30.52
CA ALA A 118 7.01 16.79 30.22
C ALA A 118 6.30 16.26 28.96
N PHE A 119 7.06 15.78 27.98
CA PHE A 119 6.56 15.27 26.70
C PHE A 119 6.82 13.78 26.61
N PRO A 120 5.87 12.91 26.99
CA PRO A 120 6.11 11.46 27.09
C PRO A 120 6.31 10.76 25.73
N GLY A 121 5.98 11.45 24.62
CA GLY A 121 6.07 10.89 23.28
C GLY A 121 5.03 9.78 23.02
N PRO A 122 5.28 8.89 22.05
CA PRO A 122 4.30 7.91 21.59
C PRO A 122 4.00 6.85 22.64
N ARG A 123 2.71 6.54 22.82
CA ARG A 123 2.28 5.51 23.79
C ARG A 123 2.56 4.10 23.28
N PHE A 124 2.40 3.85 21.99
CA PHE A 124 2.49 2.53 21.37
C PHE A 124 3.71 2.41 20.45
N GLY A 125 4.01 3.45 19.67
CA GLY A 125 5.01 3.45 18.61
C GLY A 125 4.66 2.48 17.47
N ALA A 126 5.61 2.31 16.55
CA ALA A 126 5.47 1.41 15.41
C ALA A 126 5.14 -0.04 15.84
N SER A 127 5.82 -0.53 16.87
CA SER A 127 5.65 -1.90 17.37
C SER A 127 4.24 -2.13 17.95
N GLY A 128 3.70 -1.19 18.73
CA GLY A 128 2.33 -1.33 19.24
C GLY A 128 1.27 -1.18 18.14
N LEU A 129 1.51 -0.35 17.12
CA LEU A 129 0.62 -0.27 15.96
C LEU A 129 0.61 -1.57 15.14
N ARG A 130 1.78 -2.19 14.96
CA ARG A 130 1.96 -3.51 14.36
C ARG A 130 1.23 -4.60 15.14
N GLU A 131 1.37 -4.59 16.46
CA GLU A 131 0.65 -5.48 17.36
C GLU A 131 -0.86 -5.32 17.19
N ALA A 132 -1.38 -4.09 17.16
CA ALA A 132 -2.80 -3.84 16.92
C ALA A 132 -3.28 -4.45 15.57
N CYS A 133 -2.41 -4.46 14.56
CA CYS A 133 -2.73 -4.92 13.21
C CYS A 133 -2.45 -6.41 12.92
N GLY A 134 -1.71 -7.14 13.78
CA GLY A 134 -1.30 -8.51 13.42
C GLY A 134 -0.16 -8.60 12.44
N VAL A 135 0.68 -7.56 12.36
CA VAL A 135 1.79 -7.51 11.42
C VAL A 135 3.09 -7.70 12.17
N GLU A 136 3.91 -8.65 11.74
CA GLU A 136 5.22 -8.92 12.31
C GLU A 136 6.19 -7.74 12.07
N GLU A 137 7.21 -7.67 12.92
CA GLU A 137 8.28 -6.68 12.80
C GLU A 137 9.03 -6.85 11.46
N GLY A 138 9.40 -5.74 10.82
CA GLY A 138 10.09 -5.75 9.53
C GLY A 138 9.23 -6.04 8.29
N GLU A 139 7.96 -6.41 8.44
CA GLU A 139 7.01 -6.51 7.33
C GLU A 139 6.31 -5.17 7.06
N PRO A 140 6.01 -4.80 5.80
CA PRO A 140 5.30 -3.55 5.53
C PRO A 140 3.83 -3.64 5.92
N MET A 141 3.31 -2.64 6.64
CA MET A 141 1.85 -2.48 6.80
C MET A 141 1.25 -1.82 5.55
N VAL A 142 -0.04 -2.02 5.31
CA VAL A 142 -0.80 -1.38 4.25
C VAL A 142 -1.96 -0.63 4.86
N MET A 143 -2.06 0.64 4.50
CA MET A 143 -3.11 1.55 4.94
C MET A 143 -3.88 2.07 3.73
N THR A 144 -5.19 2.23 3.85
CA THR A 144 -6.03 2.89 2.84
C THR A 144 -6.92 3.96 3.45
N ALA A 145 -7.41 4.88 2.62
CA ALA A 145 -8.34 5.93 3.04
C ALA A 145 -9.71 5.76 2.38
N LEU A 146 -10.79 5.95 3.15
CA LEU A 146 -12.17 5.93 2.66
C LEU A 146 -12.45 7.09 1.71
N LYS A 147 -12.96 6.83 0.50
CA LYS A 147 -13.16 7.85 -0.55
C LYS A 147 -14.29 7.47 -1.51
N PRO A 148 -14.93 8.44 -2.19
CA PRO A 148 -14.77 9.88 -2.04
C PRO A 148 -15.51 10.41 -0.81
N MET A 149 -15.16 11.63 -0.39
CA MET A 149 -16.01 12.40 0.52
C MET A 149 -17.34 12.72 -0.18
N GLY A 150 -18.46 12.52 0.51
CA GLY A 150 -19.81 12.69 -0.04
C GLY A 150 -20.63 11.40 -0.04
N LEU A 151 -20.00 10.26 0.22
CA LEU A 151 -20.67 8.99 0.45
C LEU A 151 -21.51 8.99 1.74
N SER A 152 -22.57 8.20 1.74
CA SER A 152 -23.38 7.88 2.93
C SER A 152 -22.60 7.06 3.96
N VAL A 153 -23.12 6.97 5.18
CA VAL A 153 -22.58 6.12 6.24
C VAL A 153 -22.50 4.66 5.79
N GLU A 154 -23.54 4.17 5.12
CA GLU A 154 -23.66 2.80 4.65
C GLU A 154 -22.61 2.48 3.59
N GLU A 155 -22.36 3.41 2.66
CA GLU A 155 -21.35 3.24 1.61
C GLU A 155 -19.94 3.28 2.17
N LEU A 156 -19.65 4.15 3.14
CA LEU A 156 -18.35 4.21 3.83
C LEU A 156 -18.10 2.92 4.65
N ALA A 157 -19.13 2.41 5.32
CA ALA A 157 -19.05 1.13 6.04
C ALA A 157 -18.85 -0.05 5.08
N ARG A 158 -19.51 -0.06 3.91
CA ARG A 158 -19.28 -1.06 2.86
C ARG A 158 -17.83 -1.05 2.38
N GLN A 159 -17.27 0.12 2.09
CA GLN A 159 -15.85 0.22 1.70
C GLN A 159 -14.92 -0.28 2.81
N THR A 160 -15.19 0.12 4.06
CA THR A 160 -14.41 -0.31 5.22
C THR A 160 -14.37 -1.83 5.33
N TYR A 161 -15.53 -2.47 5.19
CA TYR A 161 -15.66 -3.92 5.21
C TYR A 161 -14.89 -4.60 4.07
N GLU A 162 -15.03 -4.12 2.83
CA GLU A 162 -14.35 -4.71 1.67
C GLU A 162 -12.82 -4.56 1.76
N PHE A 163 -12.33 -3.40 2.22
CA PHE A 163 -10.90 -3.20 2.45
C PHE A 163 -10.35 -4.11 3.55
N ALA A 164 -11.07 -4.24 4.67
CA ALA A 164 -10.68 -5.15 5.75
C ALA A 164 -10.69 -6.62 5.29
N LYS A 165 -11.73 -7.05 4.53
CA LYS A 165 -11.76 -8.40 3.93
C LYS A 165 -10.61 -8.65 2.95
N GLY A 166 -10.24 -7.64 2.18
CA GLY A 166 -9.09 -7.66 1.29
C GLY A 166 -7.73 -7.68 2.02
N GLY A 167 -7.71 -7.50 3.34
CA GLY A 167 -6.52 -7.62 4.18
C GLY A 167 -5.75 -6.32 4.39
N ILE A 168 -6.36 -5.15 4.15
CA ILE A 168 -5.76 -3.87 4.53
C ILE A 168 -5.63 -3.82 6.05
N ASP A 169 -4.45 -3.48 6.57
CA ASP A 169 -4.19 -3.48 8.01
C ASP A 169 -4.86 -2.29 8.68
N ILE A 170 -4.79 -1.10 8.06
CA ILE A 170 -5.32 0.13 8.63
C ILE A 170 -6.26 0.81 7.61
N ILE A 171 -7.55 0.88 7.93
CA ILE A 171 -8.51 1.67 7.19
C ILE A 171 -8.70 2.99 7.93
N LYS A 172 -8.37 4.11 7.31
CA LYS A 172 -8.59 5.44 7.90
C LYS A 172 -9.70 6.19 7.17
N ASP A 173 -10.36 7.09 7.88
CA ASP A 173 -11.11 8.16 7.23
C ASP A 173 -10.21 8.94 6.25
N ASP A 174 -10.74 9.45 5.15
CA ASP A 174 -10.04 10.56 4.48
C ASP A 174 -9.94 11.75 5.44
N HIS A 175 -8.86 12.52 5.37
CA HIS A 175 -8.64 13.66 6.26
C HIS A 175 -9.68 14.78 6.06
N GLY A 176 -10.43 14.76 4.94
CA GLY A 176 -11.59 15.60 4.72
C GLY A 176 -12.89 15.10 5.37
N LEU A 177 -12.99 13.85 5.83
CA LEU A 177 -14.16 13.37 6.57
C LEU A 177 -14.14 13.94 8.00
N ALA A 178 -15.21 14.64 8.36
CA ALA A 178 -15.41 15.31 9.65
C ALA A 178 -16.84 14.98 10.14
N ASN A 179 -17.66 16.00 10.43
CA ASN A 179 -19.06 15.83 10.88
C ASN A 179 -20.07 16.30 9.83
N GLN A 180 -19.83 16.02 8.54
CA GLN A 180 -20.73 16.43 7.47
C GLN A 180 -22.08 15.70 7.54
N ARG A 181 -23.14 16.33 7.01
CA ARG A 181 -24.53 15.81 7.13
C ARG A 181 -24.77 14.45 6.47
N TRP A 182 -24.04 14.13 5.41
CA TRP A 182 -24.17 12.84 4.69
C TRP A 182 -23.46 11.68 5.40
N ALA A 183 -22.51 11.97 6.30
CA ALA A 183 -21.82 10.98 7.12
C ALA A 183 -21.46 11.58 8.48
N PRO A 184 -22.42 11.78 9.39
CA PRO A 184 -22.16 12.32 10.73
C PRO A 184 -21.11 11.48 11.46
N PHE A 185 -20.26 12.12 12.27
CA PHE A 185 -19.09 11.48 12.89
C PHE A 185 -19.47 10.22 13.67
N GLU A 186 -20.41 10.33 14.61
CA GLU A 186 -20.77 9.20 15.49
C GLU A 186 -21.34 8.01 14.70
N GLN A 187 -22.24 8.27 13.75
CA GLN A 187 -22.87 7.25 12.91
C GLN A 187 -21.84 6.56 12.00
N ARG A 188 -20.96 7.35 11.37
CA ARG A 188 -19.89 6.83 10.53
C ARG A 188 -18.93 5.96 11.32
N VAL A 189 -18.49 6.44 12.48
CA VAL A 189 -17.53 5.74 13.33
C VAL A 189 -18.08 4.39 13.78
N GLU A 190 -19.31 4.38 14.29
CA GLU A 190 -19.99 3.15 14.71
C GLU A 190 -20.11 2.15 13.56
N ALA A 191 -20.60 2.60 12.39
CA ALA A 191 -20.78 1.72 11.23
C ALA A 191 -19.45 1.18 10.67
N CYS A 192 -18.39 1.98 10.66
CA CYS A 192 -17.08 1.56 10.16
C CYS A 192 -16.36 0.61 11.14
N CYS A 193 -16.47 0.84 12.46
CA CYS A 193 -15.94 -0.10 13.46
C CYS A 193 -16.65 -1.46 13.37
N GLU A 194 -17.97 -1.45 13.23
CA GLU A 194 -18.78 -2.67 13.05
C GLU A 194 -18.40 -3.41 11.75
N ALA A 195 -18.18 -2.68 10.66
CA ALA A 195 -17.71 -3.23 9.39
C ALA A 195 -16.34 -3.94 9.52
N VAL A 196 -15.38 -3.32 10.23
CA VAL A 196 -14.09 -3.96 10.52
C VAL A 196 -14.26 -5.19 11.40
N ARG A 197 -15.06 -5.11 12.47
CA ARG A 197 -15.33 -6.23 13.38
C ARG A 197 -15.85 -7.44 12.61
N ARG A 198 -16.87 -7.24 11.77
CA ARG A 198 -17.44 -8.30 10.91
C ARG A 198 -16.40 -8.90 9.96
N ALA A 199 -15.62 -8.06 9.28
CA ALA A 199 -14.59 -8.55 8.35
C ALA A 199 -13.49 -9.36 9.08
N ASN A 200 -13.08 -8.93 10.28
CA ASN A 200 -12.11 -9.64 11.09
C ASN A 200 -12.66 -10.98 11.59
N GLU A 201 -13.92 -11.05 12.01
CA GLU A 201 -14.59 -12.29 12.40
C GLU A 201 -14.66 -13.31 11.26
N GLU A 202 -14.98 -12.85 10.04
CA GLU A 202 -15.07 -13.72 8.87
C GLU A 202 -13.69 -14.20 8.36
N THR A 203 -12.66 -13.38 8.50
CA THR A 203 -11.36 -13.64 7.88
C THR A 203 -10.25 -14.07 8.85
N GLY A 204 -10.46 -13.91 10.15
CA GLY A 204 -9.44 -14.13 11.19
C GLY A 204 -8.32 -13.08 11.22
N ARG A 205 -8.47 -11.97 10.47
CA ARG A 205 -7.49 -10.87 10.43
C ARG A 205 -7.70 -9.88 11.56
N ARG A 206 -6.77 -8.92 11.68
CA ARG A 206 -6.79 -7.85 12.69
C ARG A 206 -6.71 -6.46 12.05
N SER A 207 -7.51 -6.23 11.01
CA SER A 207 -7.64 -4.89 10.43
C SER A 207 -8.17 -3.92 11.50
N ILE A 208 -7.73 -2.67 11.48
CA ILE A 208 -8.22 -1.62 12.37
C ILE A 208 -8.83 -0.45 11.58
N TYR A 209 -9.80 0.22 12.18
CA TYR A 209 -10.34 1.48 11.68
C TYR A 209 -9.80 2.67 12.48
N ALA A 210 -9.44 3.75 11.78
CA ALA A 210 -8.93 5.00 12.33
C ALA A 210 -9.74 6.21 11.86
N PRO A 211 -10.75 6.66 12.63
CA PRO A 211 -11.54 7.82 12.26
C PRO A 211 -10.76 9.14 12.43
N THR A 212 -11.16 10.15 11.65
CA THR A 212 -10.57 11.49 11.76
C THR A 212 -11.11 12.21 12.99
N VAL A 213 -10.25 12.40 13.99
CA VAL A 213 -10.51 13.24 15.17
C VAL A 213 -10.02 14.65 14.86
N CYS A 214 -10.82 15.38 14.09
CA CYS A 214 -10.59 16.77 13.71
C CYS A 214 -11.90 17.55 13.86
N GLY A 215 -12.05 18.26 14.97
CA GLY A 215 -13.21 19.08 15.30
C GLY A 215 -12.83 20.23 16.23
N PRO A 216 -13.80 21.07 16.65
CA PRO A 216 -13.57 22.08 17.67
C PRO A 216 -12.91 21.48 18.93
N VAL A 217 -11.99 22.23 19.54
CA VAL A 217 -11.13 21.74 20.62
C VAL A 217 -11.92 21.18 21.81
N GLU A 218 -13.07 21.77 22.12
CA GLU A 218 -13.96 21.36 23.20
C GLU A 218 -14.61 19.99 22.98
N LYS A 219 -14.64 19.50 21.73
CA LYS A 219 -15.19 18.19 21.36
C LYS A 219 -14.12 17.15 21.07
N LEU A 220 -12.88 17.56 20.83
CA LEU A 220 -11.82 16.72 20.31
C LEU A 220 -11.60 15.45 21.16
N PHE A 221 -11.49 15.61 22.48
CA PHE A 221 -11.31 14.49 23.41
C PHE A 221 -12.55 13.59 23.51
N GLN A 222 -13.75 14.17 23.44
CA GLN A 222 -15.01 13.41 23.46
C GLN A 222 -15.13 12.54 22.19
N MET A 223 -14.78 13.09 21.03
CA MET A 223 -14.74 12.36 19.76
C MET A 223 -13.75 11.19 19.81
N ALA A 224 -12.56 11.39 20.38
CA ALA A 224 -11.56 10.34 20.56
C ALA A 224 -12.05 9.22 21.49
N LYS A 225 -12.66 9.58 22.63
CA LYS A 225 -13.23 8.62 23.59
C LYS A 225 -14.40 7.85 22.99
N PHE A 226 -15.26 8.51 22.23
CA PHE A 226 -16.34 7.85 21.49
C PHE A 226 -15.78 6.86 20.45
N ALA A 227 -14.76 7.24 19.68
CA ALA A 227 -14.12 6.33 18.73
C ALA A 227 -13.58 5.07 19.43
N LYS A 228 -12.93 5.23 20.59
CA LYS A 228 -12.50 4.11 21.43
C LYS A 228 -13.67 3.23 21.87
N GLU A 229 -14.74 3.84 22.40
CA GLU A 229 -15.92 3.12 22.89
C GLU A 229 -16.56 2.25 21.80
N LYS A 230 -16.58 2.74 20.55
CA LYS A 230 -17.11 2.00 19.40
C LYS A 230 -16.16 0.96 18.82
N GLY A 231 -14.92 0.87 19.31
CA GLY A 231 -13.96 -0.16 18.89
C GLY A 231 -13.00 0.28 17.79
N ALA A 232 -12.76 1.57 17.60
CA ALA A 232 -11.67 2.04 16.74
C ALA A 232 -10.33 1.50 17.28
N GLY A 233 -9.44 1.07 16.37
CA GLY A 233 -8.12 0.55 16.74
C GLY A 233 -7.01 1.61 16.73
N ALA A 234 -7.31 2.81 16.22
CA ALA A 234 -6.47 3.99 16.25
C ALA A 234 -7.34 5.23 16.00
N VAL A 235 -6.75 6.43 16.04
CA VAL A 235 -7.40 7.67 15.53
C VAL A 235 -6.47 8.41 14.59
N LEU A 236 -7.03 9.16 13.63
CA LEU A 236 -6.28 10.07 12.78
C LEU A 236 -6.40 11.50 13.32
N MET A 237 -5.26 12.16 13.55
CA MET A 237 -5.20 13.56 13.95
C MET A 237 -4.46 14.41 12.92
N LEU A 238 -4.84 15.69 12.83
CA LEU A 238 -4.29 16.67 11.89
C LEU A 238 -3.66 17.81 12.70
N PRO A 239 -2.48 17.63 13.33
CA PRO A 239 -1.93 18.59 14.28
C PRO A 239 -1.60 19.95 13.67
N GLY A 240 -1.39 20.04 12.35
CA GLY A 240 -1.30 21.34 11.67
C GLY A 240 -2.58 22.17 11.79
N ILE A 241 -3.74 21.54 11.98
CA ILE A 241 -5.04 22.20 12.12
C ILE A 241 -5.47 22.26 13.60
N THR A 242 -5.34 21.14 14.32
CA THR A 242 -5.82 21.01 15.71
C THR A 242 -4.78 21.42 16.77
N GLY A 243 -3.54 21.69 16.36
CA GLY A 243 -2.39 21.90 17.23
C GLY A 243 -1.70 20.60 17.66
N PHE A 244 -0.37 20.66 17.79
CA PHE A 244 0.46 19.56 18.32
C PHE A 244 0.17 19.28 19.81
N ASP A 245 -0.13 20.31 20.61
CA ASP A 245 -0.42 20.11 22.04
C ASP A 245 -1.71 19.33 22.30
N SER A 246 -2.75 19.52 21.47
CA SER A 246 -3.97 18.70 21.52
C SER A 246 -3.66 17.22 21.32
N MET A 247 -2.71 16.89 20.43
CA MET A 247 -2.26 15.53 20.19
C MET A 247 -1.45 14.98 21.38
N ARG A 248 -0.52 15.78 21.94
CA ARG A 248 0.24 15.43 23.14
C ARG A 248 -0.68 15.15 24.32
N ALA A 249 -1.65 16.03 24.55
CA ALA A 249 -2.64 15.89 25.61
C ALA A 249 -3.46 14.61 25.46
N LEU A 250 -3.88 14.26 24.23
CA LEU A 250 -4.61 13.02 23.98
C LEU A 250 -3.74 11.77 24.16
N ALA A 251 -2.49 11.79 23.71
CA ALA A 251 -1.54 10.70 23.89
C ALA A 251 -1.25 10.42 25.38
N ALA A 252 -1.18 11.49 26.18
CA ALA A 252 -0.96 11.42 27.63
C ALA A 252 -2.21 10.99 28.44
N ASP A 253 -3.42 11.05 27.87
CA ASP A 253 -4.65 10.62 28.55
C ASP A 253 -4.73 9.07 28.62
N ASP A 254 -4.49 8.52 29.81
CA ASP A 254 -4.59 7.07 30.08
C ASP A 254 -5.98 6.49 29.79
N SER A 255 -7.03 7.31 29.86
CA SER A 255 -8.39 6.88 29.52
C SER A 255 -8.62 6.73 28.02
N PHE A 256 -7.77 7.33 27.17
CA PHE A 256 -7.84 7.18 25.71
C PHE A 256 -7.17 5.89 25.24
N GLY A 257 -5.85 5.74 25.42
CA GLY A 257 -5.17 4.45 25.21
C GLY A 257 -5.34 3.78 23.85
N LEU A 258 -5.37 4.56 22.74
CA LEU A 258 -5.28 4.03 21.38
C LEU A 258 -4.11 4.69 20.61
N PRO A 259 -3.57 4.04 19.56
CA PRO A 259 -2.60 4.64 18.67
C PRO A 259 -3.11 5.90 17.96
N ILE A 260 -2.23 6.88 17.76
CA ILE A 260 -2.50 8.13 17.03
C ILE A 260 -1.73 8.14 15.71
N LEU A 261 -2.45 8.30 14.61
CA LEU A 261 -1.90 8.51 13.26
C LEU A 261 -1.85 10.01 12.97
N CYS A 262 -0.66 10.55 12.70
CA CYS A 262 -0.47 11.96 12.37
C CYS A 262 -0.61 12.18 10.85
N HIS A 263 -1.58 13.00 10.44
CA HIS A 263 -1.76 13.43 9.05
C HIS A 263 -1.06 14.77 8.78
N PRO A 264 -0.39 14.94 7.62
CA PRO A 264 0.42 16.13 7.33
C PRO A 264 -0.39 17.33 6.83
N ALA A 265 -1.71 17.36 7.08
CA ALA A 265 -2.55 18.46 6.62
C ALA A 265 -2.09 19.77 7.27
N LEU A 266 -1.94 20.81 6.46
CA LEU A 266 -1.35 22.11 6.79
C LEU A 266 0.16 22.11 7.12
N LEU A 267 0.77 20.98 7.52
CA LEU A 267 2.21 20.94 7.85
C LEU A 267 3.12 21.30 6.66
N GLY A 268 2.62 21.18 5.42
CA GLY A 268 3.37 21.58 4.22
C GLY A 268 3.82 23.05 4.21
N CYS A 269 3.12 23.96 4.89
CA CYS A 269 3.56 25.36 4.99
C CYS A 269 4.72 25.57 5.99
N MET A 270 5.02 24.56 6.81
CA MET A 270 6.12 24.58 7.76
C MET A 270 7.42 24.01 7.17
N LEU A 271 7.37 23.45 5.96
CA LEU A 271 8.52 22.80 5.31
C LEU A 271 9.28 23.79 4.43
N GLY A 272 10.62 23.75 4.51
CA GLY A 272 11.50 24.31 3.48
C GLY A 272 12.29 23.22 2.77
N GLY A 273 12.80 23.47 1.57
CA GLY A 273 13.57 22.49 0.78
C GLY A 273 13.02 22.33 -0.64
N SER A 274 12.78 21.09 -1.09
CA SER A 274 12.33 20.80 -2.47
C SER A 274 11.02 21.47 -2.87
N LEU A 275 10.15 21.77 -1.89
CA LEU A 275 8.88 22.46 -2.13
C LEU A 275 9.06 23.95 -2.44
N THR A 276 10.20 24.52 -2.06
CA THR A 276 10.53 25.94 -2.22
C THR A 276 12.01 26.11 -2.60
N PRO A 277 12.41 25.67 -3.81
CA PRO A 277 13.82 25.63 -4.22
C PRO A 277 14.54 26.97 -4.05
N GLY A 278 15.78 26.94 -3.57
CA GLY A 278 16.61 28.14 -3.34
C GLY A 278 16.24 28.98 -2.13
N SER A 279 15.16 28.63 -1.41
CA SER A 279 14.79 29.28 -0.15
C SER A 279 15.20 28.44 1.06
N LEU A 280 15.56 29.13 2.15
CA LEU A 280 15.91 28.52 3.43
C LEU A 280 14.96 29.07 4.48
N HIS A 281 13.95 28.26 4.84
CA HIS A 281 12.91 28.61 5.80
C HIS A 281 12.30 27.34 6.41
N GLY A 282 11.40 27.50 7.39
CA GLY A 282 10.63 26.41 7.95
C GLY A 282 11.48 25.44 8.77
N PHE A 283 11.04 24.19 8.80
CA PHE A 283 11.68 23.06 9.42
C PHE A 283 12.20 22.10 8.35
N ALA A 284 13.27 21.36 8.67
CA ALA A 284 13.66 20.18 7.93
C ALA A 284 12.53 19.14 7.94
N PHE A 285 12.46 18.33 6.87
CA PHE A 285 11.36 17.40 6.63
C PHE A 285 11.20 16.35 7.73
N ASP A 286 12.29 15.76 8.18
CA ASP A 286 12.29 14.77 9.26
C ASP A 286 11.93 15.38 10.62
N ILE A 287 12.10 16.68 10.80
CA ILE A 287 11.67 17.38 12.00
C ILE A 287 10.17 17.63 11.97
N ALA A 288 9.66 18.30 10.93
CA ALA A 288 8.25 18.63 10.83
C ALA A 288 7.34 17.41 10.66
N LEU A 289 7.80 16.39 9.94
CA LEU A 289 7.01 15.20 9.60
C LEU A 289 7.40 13.96 10.40
N CYS A 290 8.33 14.05 11.36
CA CYS A 290 8.58 12.96 12.29
C CYS A 290 8.88 13.42 13.71
N ALA A 291 9.93 14.22 13.95
CA ALA A 291 10.33 14.56 15.32
C ALA A 291 9.23 15.30 16.10
N LEU A 292 8.57 16.28 15.49
CA LEU A 292 7.45 17.01 16.10
C LEU A 292 6.23 16.10 16.33
N PRO A 293 5.74 15.31 15.34
CA PRO A 293 4.72 14.30 15.58
C PRO A 293 5.07 13.31 16.69
N GLN A 294 6.29 12.76 16.70
CA GLN A 294 6.76 11.78 17.69
C GLN A 294 6.76 12.39 19.10
N LEU A 295 7.36 13.58 19.25
CA LEU A 295 7.38 14.32 20.51
C LEU A 295 5.96 14.57 21.06
N SER A 296 5.03 14.82 20.14
CA SER A 296 3.62 15.09 20.42
C SER A 296 2.77 13.83 20.58
N GLY A 297 3.37 12.63 20.58
CA GLY A 297 2.69 11.39 20.88
C GLY A 297 2.10 10.60 19.71
N ALA A 298 2.44 10.94 18.47
CA ALA A 298 2.03 10.16 17.31
C ALA A 298 2.71 8.78 17.28
N ASP A 299 1.97 7.72 16.95
CA ASP A 299 2.50 6.36 16.77
C ASP A 299 2.83 6.06 15.30
N ALA A 300 2.27 6.84 14.39
CA ALA A 300 2.60 6.84 12.96
C ALA A 300 2.57 8.27 12.41
N THR A 301 3.40 8.53 11.40
CA THR A 301 3.39 9.80 10.67
C THR A 301 3.21 9.58 9.18
N ILE A 302 2.21 10.25 8.60
CA ILE A 302 1.91 10.20 7.18
C ILE A 302 2.67 11.33 6.48
N PHE A 303 3.32 11.02 5.36
CA PHE A 303 4.02 12.02 4.54
C PHE A 303 3.93 11.69 3.05
N PRO A 304 4.03 12.70 2.17
CA PRO A 304 4.11 12.47 0.73
C PRO A 304 5.30 11.62 0.32
N ASN A 305 5.08 10.69 -0.61
CA ASN A 305 6.10 9.79 -1.10
C ASN A 305 6.87 10.36 -2.31
N VAL A 306 8.11 9.88 -2.50
CA VAL A 306 8.97 10.20 -3.65
C VAL A 306 8.29 9.82 -4.96
N GLY A 307 8.50 10.61 -6.01
CA GLY A 307 7.93 10.37 -7.36
C GLY A 307 6.41 10.40 -7.42
N GLY A 308 5.75 10.89 -6.35
CA GLY A 308 4.32 11.13 -6.31
C GLY A 308 3.93 12.51 -6.84
N ARG A 309 2.73 12.95 -6.46
CA ARG A 309 2.19 14.26 -6.87
C ARG A 309 2.87 15.45 -6.20
N PHE A 310 3.38 15.25 -4.98
CA PHE A 310 3.95 16.31 -4.16
C PHE A 310 5.46 16.08 -4.17
N GLY A 311 6.22 17.01 -4.74
CA GLY A 311 7.60 16.83 -5.25
C GLY A 311 8.70 16.56 -4.23
N PHE A 312 8.46 15.68 -3.26
CA PHE A 312 9.45 15.22 -2.30
C PHE A 312 10.52 14.42 -3.01
N THR A 313 11.77 14.70 -2.66
CA THR A 313 12.94 13.95 -3.14
C THR A 313 13.07 12.62 -2.39
N LEU A 314 13.89 11.71 -2.93
CA LEU A 314 14.20 10.45 -2.26
C LEU A 314 14.92 10.71 -0.93
N GLU A 315 15.85 11.66 -0.90
CA GLU A 315 16.64 11.98 0.29
C GLU A 315 15.76 12.50 1.43
N GLU A 316 14.79 13.38 1.13
CA GLU A 316 13.81 13.88 2.10
C GLU A 316 12.92 12.75 2.62
N CYS A 317 12.45 11.85 1.75
CA CYS A 317 11.68 10.69 2.20
C CYS A 317 12.51 9.77 3.11
N GLN A 318 13.77 9.53 2.74
CA GLN A 318 14.66 8.69 3.54
C GLN A 318 15.06 9.35 4.86
N SER A 319 15.18 10.68 4.93
CA SER A 319 15.45 11.37 6.20
C SER A 319 14.29 11.19 7.18
N ILE A 320 13.04 11.30 6.71
CA ILE A 320 11.84 11.05 7.52
C ILE A 320 11.82 9.59 8.01
N VAL A 321 12.06 8.61 7.12
CA VAL A 321 12.08 7.18 7.49
C VAL A 321 13.19 6.88 8.50
N ARG A 322 14.39 7.43 8.30
CA ARG A 322 15.51 7.29 9.25
C ARG A 322 15.14 7.87 10.61
N ARG A 323 14.51 9.05 10.67
CA ARG A 323 14.09 9.69 11.92
C ARG A 323 12.94 8.95 12.62
N CYS A 324 12.04 8.31 11.87
CA CYS A 324 10.99 7.46 12.45
C CYS A 324 11.59 6.29 13.24
N ARG A 325 12.75 5.78 12.80
CA ARG A 325 13.51 4.70 13.47
C ARG A 325 14.48 5.22 14.53
N SER A 326 15.14 6.35 14.26
CA SER A 326 16.09 7.01 15.16
C SER A 326 15.39 8.10 15.95
N THR A 327 14.97 7.75 17.16
CA THR A 327 14.05 8.55 17.97
C THR A 327 14.63 9.90 18.36
N ALA A 328 13.78 10.93 18.39
CA ALA A 328 14.12 12.28 18.86
C ALA A 328 14.23 12.33 20.40
N GLY A 329 15.10 11.51 21.00
CA GLY A 329 15.16 11.29 22.45
C GLY A 329 14.85 9.85 22.84
N PRO A 330 14.49 9.56 24.10
CA PRO A 330 14.22 8.21 24.60
C PRO A 330 12.81 7.70 24.22
N TYR A 331 12.26 8.17 23.10
CA TYR A 331 10.90 7.83 22.66
C TYR A 331 10.85 6.49 21.93
N LYS A 332 9.65 5.94 21.78
CA LYS A 332 9.42 4.78 20.92
C LYS A 332 9.56 5.18 19.44
N PRO A 333 10.18 4.36 18.58
CA PRO A 333 10.10 4.53 17.12
C PRO A 333 8.65 4.59 16.66
N ILE A 334 8.37 5.35 15.60
CA ILE A 334 7.01 5.53 15.05
C ILE A 334 6.93 4.99 13.62
N ALA A 335 5.74 4.62 13.16
CA ALA A 335 5.58 4.05 11.83
C ALA A 335 5.68 5.15 10.76
N ALA A 336 6.70 5.07 9.90
CA ALA A 336 6.82 5.90 8.71
C ALA A 336 5.76 5.49 7.68
N THR A 337 4.87 6.42 7.30
CA THR A 337 3.72 6.13 6.44
C THR A 337 3.75 6.94 5.13
N PRO A 338 4.62 6.57 4.16
CA PRO A 338 4.66 7.25 2.86
C PRO A 338 3.35 7.03 2.09
N GLY A 339 2.81 8.10 1.51
CA GLY A 339 1.57 8.08 0.74
C GLY A 339 1.57 9.02 -0.47
N GLY A 340 0.60 8.81 -1.37
CA GLY A 340 0.46 9.60 -2.60
C GLY A 340 1.22 8.97 -3.78
N GLY A 341 0.49 8.70 -4.88
CA GLY A 341 1.06 8.08 -6.07
C GLY A 341 1.50 6.62 -5.90
N MET A 342 0.97 5.89 -4.91
CA MET A 342 1.26 4.47 -4.65
C MET A 342 0.44 3.56 -5.57
N THR A 343 0.99 3.15 -6.71
CA THR A 343 0.39 2.14 -7.60
C THR A 343 0.97 0.76 -7.30
N LEU A 344 0.34 -0.32 -7.81
CA LEU A 344 0.85 -1.69 -7.64
C LEU A 344 2.29 -1.84 -8.12
N ASP A 345 2.61 -1.27 -9.28
CA ASP A 345 3.93 -1.36 -9.91
C ASP A 345 5.02 -0.63 -9.12
N ARG A 346 4.64 0.39 -8.33
CA ARG A 346 5.59 1.20 -7.56
C ARG A 346 5.90 0.62 -6.18
N ILE A 347 5.06 -0.27 -5.66
CA ILE A 347 5.27 -0.82 -4.31
C ILE A 347 6.63 -1.51 -4.15
N PRO A 348 7.08 -2.39 -5.08
CA PRO A 348 8.39 -3.00 -4.99
C PRO A 348 9.54 -1.98 -4.97
N GLU A 349 9.47 -0.95 -5.83
CA GLU A 349 10.44 0.14 -5.90
C GLU A 349 10.52 0.90 -4.57
N ILE A 350 9.37 1.29 -4.01
CA ILE A 350 9.32 2.02 -2.74
C ILE A 350 9.88 1.19 -1.59
N LEU A 351 9.52 -0.08 -1.51
CA LEU A 351 10.06 -0.98 -0.49
C LEU A 351 11.56 -1.18 -0.62
N GLN A 352 12.10 -1.10 -1.84
CA GLN A 352 13.54 -1.16 -2.09
C GLN A 352 14.25 0.10 -1.59
N VAL A 353 13.72 1.30 -1.87
CA VAL A 353 14.42 2.57 -1.59
C VAL A 353 14.17 3.15 -0.20
N LEU A 354 13.01 2.85 0.42
CA LEU A 354 12.66 3.28 1.79
C LEU A 354 12.78 2.14 2.82
N GLY A 355 12.94 0.91 2.36
CA GLY A 355 12.95 -0.28 3.20
C GLY A 355 11.54 -0.82 3.48
N ARG A 356 11.49 -2.02 4.06
CA ARG A 356 10.25 -2.78 4.30
C ARG A 356 9.50 -2.38 5.57
N ASP A 357 10.23 -1.89 6.56
CA ASP A 357 9.67 -1.43 7.83
C ASP A 357 9.07 -0.02 7.67
N ILE A 358 7.93 0.04 6.97
CA ILE A 358 7.11 1.21 6.67
C ILE A 358 5.62 0.82 6.61
N THR A 359 4.73 1.81 6.59
CA THR A 359 3.31 1.62 6.29
C THR A 359 2.97 2.25 4.95
N LEU A 360 2.59 1.45 3.96
CA LEU A 360 2.25 1.94 2.63
C LEU A 360 0.83 2.52 2.64
N LEU A 361 0.70 3.85 2.52
CA LEU A 361 -0.60 4.49 2.35
C LEU A 361 -1.02 4.47 0.87
N VAL A 362 -1.89 3.53 0.54
CA VAL A 362 -2.51 3.40 -0.77
C VAL A 362 -3.75 4.28 -0.84
N GLY A 363 -3.70 5.29 -1.69
CA GLY A 363 -4.79 6.26 -1.87
C GLY A 363 -5.79 5.83 -2.95
N GLY A 364 -6.08 6.76 -3.88
CA GLY A 364 -7.05 6.54 -4.96
C GLY A 364 -6.74 5.37 -5.90
N SER A 365 -5.49 4.90 -5.94
CA SER A 365 -5.07 3.77 -6.79
C SER A 365 -5.76 2.45 -6.44
N VAL A 366 -6.20 2.25 -5.20
CA VAL A 366 -6.98 1.05 -4.82
C VAL A 366 -8.32 0.97 -5.54
N PHE A 367 -8.87 2.10 -5.98
CA PHE A 367 -10.15 2.18 -6.70
C PHE A 367 -9.99 2.02 -8.22
N ALA A 368 -8.77 2.13 -8.75
CA ALA A 368 -8.54 2.22 -10.19
C ALA A 368 -8.53 0.87 -10.93
N ARG A 369 -8.40 -0.25 -10.19
CA ARG A 369 -8.22 -1.58 -10.79
C ARG A 369 -9.54 -2.21 -11.24
N SER A 370 -10.56 -2.19 -10.39
CA SER A 370 -11.87 -2.77 -10.67
C SER A 370 -12.94 -2.22 -9.72
N PRO A 371 -14.24 -2.44 -9.98
CA PRO A 371 -15.30 -2.15 -9.02
C PRO A 371 -15.25 -3.00 -7.73
N ASN A 372 -14.52 -4.13 -7.73
CA ASN A 372 -14.41 -5.01 -6.56
C ASN A 372 -13.27 -4.53 -5.63
N LEU A 373 -13.61 -3.84 -4.55
CA LEU A 373 -12.62 -3.27 -3.63
C LEU A 373 -11.90 -4.33 -2.80
N GLU A 374 -12.53 -5.47 -2.48
CA GLU A 374 -11.91 -6.57 -1.75
C GLU A 374 -10.75 -7.16 -2.54
N GLU A 375 -10.97 -7.47 -3.83
CA GLU A 375 -9.92 -7.97 -4.72
C GLU A 375 -8.82 -6.94 -4.93
N ASN A 376 -9.17 -5.66 -5.08
CA ASN A 376 -8.18 -4.61 -5.27
C ASN A 376 -7.30 -4.48 -4.02
N ALA A 377 -7.90 -4.45 -2.82
CA ALA A 377 -7.16 -4.45 -1.56
C ALA A 377 -6.23 -5.66 -1.45
N ALA A 378 -6.73 -6.87 -1.75
CA ALA A 378 -5.93 -8.10 -1.71
C ALA A 378 -4.71 -8.04 -2.64
N ALA A 379 -4.85 -7.41 -3.82
CA ALA A 379 -3.75 -7.21 -4.75
C ALA A 379 -2.67 -6.29 -4.16
N PHE A 380 -3.04 -5.18 -3.52
CA PHE A 380 -2.12 -4.26 -2.87
C PHE A 380 -1.41 -4.87 -1.65
N VAL A 381 -2.12 -5.68 -0.88
CA VAL A 381 -1.50 -6.41 0.24
C VAL A 381 -0.50 -7.43 -0.29
N SER A 382 -0.86 -8.18 -1.33
CA SER A 382 0.00 -9.21 -1.92
C SER A 382 1.25 -8.64 -2.59
N SER A 383 1.16 -7.45 -3.20
CA SER A 383 2.32 -6.80 -3.85
C SER A 383 3.41 -6.36 -2.86
N THR A 384 3.10 -6.29 -1.57
CA THR A 384 4.11 -6.00 -0.54
C THR A 384 5.13 -7.13 -0.34
N GLY A 385 4.86 -8.31 -0.89
CA GLY A 385 5.67 -9.51 -0.71
C GLY A 385 5.64 -10.02 0.74
N ARG A 386 4.73 -9.51 1.58
CA ARG A 386 4.46 -10.11 2.89
C ARG A 386 4.15 -11.59 2.64
N LYS A 387 4.88 -12.46 3.33
CA LYS A 387 4.40 -13.81 3.57
C LYS A 387 3.12 -13.59 4.35
N HIS A 388 1.98 -13.61 3.67
CA HIS A 388 0.69 -13.60 4.34
C HIS A 388 0.84 -14.54 5.54
N VAL A 389 0.43 -14.09 6.75
CA VAL A 389 -0.29 -15.01 7.63
C VAL A 389 -1.29 -15.62 6.69
N ARG A 390 -0.99 -16.85 6.28
CA ARG A 390 -1.63 -17.50 5.15
C ARG A 390 -3.09 -17.10 5.21
N LEU A 391 -3.56 -16.34 4.22
CA LEU A 391 -4.86 -16.72 3.69
C LEU A 391 -4.76 -18.22 3.56
N ALA A 392 -5.73 -18.93 4.10
CA ALA A 392 -6.14 -20.16 3.47
C ALA A 392 -6.46 -19.81 1.99
N THR A 393 -5.45 -19.58 1.15
CA THR A 393 -5.43 -20.25 -0.12
C THR A 393 -5.57 -21.71 0.27
N ALA A 394 -6.71 -22.25 -0.14
CA ALA A 394 -7.07 -23.64 0.02
C ALA A 394 -5.82 -24.54 0.04
N ASN A 395 -5.57 -25.10 1.23
CA ASN A 395 -4.54 -26.05 1.66
C ASN A 395 -3.89 -25.67 3.01
N SER A 396 -4.63 -25.05 3.92
CA SER A 396 -4.43 -25.42 5.34
C SER A 396 -4.67 -26.93 5.46
N ALA A 397 -3.82 -27.62 6.23
CA ALA A 397 -4.16 -28.99 6.63
C ALA A 397 -5.58 -28.94 7.23
N PRO A 398 -6.49 -29.82 6.81
CA PRO A 398 -7.89 -29.69 7.20
C PRO A 398 -7.97 -29.63 8.73
N THR A 399 -8.75 -28.69 9.28
CA THR A 399 -8.93 -28.60 10.73
C THR A 399 -9.42 -29.94 11.28
N GLN A 400 -9.21 -30.25 12.56
CA GLN A 400 -9.69 -31.53 13.12
C GLN A 400 -11.20 -31.69 12.91
N GLU A 401 -11.96 -30.60 12.96
CA GLU A 401 -13.38 -30.56 12.62
C GLU A 401 -13.66 -30.84 11.14
N GLN A 402 -12.87 -30.31 10.20
CA GLN A 402 -12.95 -30.64 8.77
C GLN A 402 -12.50 -32.08 8.48
N LEU A 403 -11.49 -32.60 9.18
CA LEU A 403 -11.07 -34.00 9.10
C LEU A 403 -12.16 -34.94 9.62
N ASP A 404 -12.80 -34.56 10.72
CA ASP A 404 -13.90 -35.33 11.30
C ASP A 404 -15.16 -35.21 10.44
N GLN A 405 -15.41 -34.07 9.80
CA GLN A 405 -16.41 -33.91 8.76
C GLN A 405 -16.10 -34.81 7.55
N VAL A 406 -14.87 -34.82 7.03
CA VAL A 406 -14.46 -35.73 5.94
C VAL A 406 -14.57 -37.20 6.35
N ARG A 407 -14.23 -37.57 7.60
CA ARG A 407 -14.43 -38.94 8.13
C ARG A 407 -15.91 -39.31 8.19
N ARG A 408 -16.79 -38.41 8.64
CA ARG A 408 -18.25 -38.59 8.64
C ARG A 408 -18.80 -38.69 7.21
N LEU A 409 -18.30 -37.88 6.27
CA LEU A 409 -18.70 -37.91 4.86
C LEU A 409 -18.18 -39.16 4.13
N ARG A 410 -16.99 -39.67 4.48
CA ARG A 410 -16.46 -40.95 3.95
C ARG A 410 -17.28 -42.17 4.37
N ALA A 411 -18.00 -42.08 5.49
CA ALA A 411 -18.94 -43.12 5.93
C ALA A 411 -20.26 -43.10 5.14
N LEU A 412 -20.55 -42.02 4.40
CA LEU A 412 -21.67 -41.97 3.47
C LEU A 412 -21.31 -42.77 2.22
N LYS A 413 -22.10 -43.81 1.94
CA LYS A 413 -22.04 -44.49 0.64
C LYS A 413 -22.66 -43.57 -0.41
N TYR A 414 -21.83 -42.81 -1.10
CA TYR A 414 -22.24 -42.16 -2.33
C TYR A 414 -22.49 -43.26 -3.39
N PRO A 415 -23.56 -43.15 -4.19
CA PRO A 415 -23.71 -43.99 -5.37
C PRO A 415 -22.69 -43.54 -6.42
N SER A 416 -21.40 -43.81 -6.21
CA SER A 416 -20.39 -43.60 -7.24
C SER A 416 -20.55 -44.72 -8.25
N VAL A 417 -20.95 -44.35 -9.46
CA VAL A 417 -20.77 -45.18 -10.66
C VAL A 417 -19.27 -45.48 -10.75
N ASP A 418 -18.89 -46.75 -10.91
CA ASP A 418 -17.50 -47.23 -10.86
C ASP A 418 -16.55 -46.27 -11.59
N GLY A 419 -15.64 -45.62 -10.84
CA GLY A 419 -14.60 -44.74 -11.36
C GLY A 419 -14.89 -43.23 -11.36
N ASN A 420 -16.10 -42.78 -10.98
CA ASN A 420 -16.45 -41.35 -11.01
C ASN A 420 -16.29 -40.68 -9.62
N HIS A 421 -15.19 -39.95 -9.43
CA HIS A 421 -14.90 -39.21 -8.20
C HIS A 421 -14.54 -37.74 -8.48
N SER A 422 -14.93 -36.84 -7.57
CA SER A 422 -14.51 -35.44 -7.62
C SER A 422 -12.98 -35.34 -7.56
N LYS A 423 -12.41 -34.45 -8.37
CA LYS A 423 -10.96 -34.25 -8.49
C LYS A 423 -10.62 -32.76 -8.55
N PHE A 424 -9.41 -32.44 -8.11
CA PHE A 424 -8.80 -31.12 -8.21
C PHE A 424 -7.55 -31.25 -9.10
N LEU A 425 -7.43 -30.39 -10.11
CA LEU A 425 -6.30 -30.39 -11.03
C LEU A 425 -5.57 -29.05 -10.90
N GLU A 426 -4.27 -29.11 -10.62
CA GLU A 426 -3.40 -27.94 -10.44
C GLU A 426 -2.57 -27.72 -11.72
N PHE A 427 -2.58 -26.47 -12.23
CA PHE A 427 -1.73 -26.05 -13.34
C PHE A 427 -0.46 -25.39 -12.80
N LYS A 428 0.72 -25.89 -13.20
CA LYS A 428 2.00 -25.26 -12.89
C LYS A 428 2.52 -24.50 -14.10
N ALA A 429 2.54 -23.17 -13.99
CA ALA A 429 3.18 -22.28 -14.94
C ALA A 429 4.61 -21.97 -14.47
N ASN A 430 5.62 -22.32 -15.27
CA ASN A 430 6.99 -21.85 -15.06
C ASN A 430 7.15 -20.51 -15.81
N PHE A 431 7.19 -19.39 -15.07
CA PHE A 431 7.66 -18.11 -15.61
C PHE A 431 9.14 -17.93 -15.21
N SER A 432 10.06 -18.61 -15.89
CA SER A 432 11.50 -18.42 -15.71
C SER A 432 12.00 -17.26 -16.58
N GLY A 433 11.95 -16.05 -16.04
CA GLY A 433 12.73 -14.92 -16.53
C GLY A 433 14.21 -15.05 -16.14
N SER A 434 14.92 -16.05 -16.66
CA SER A 434 16.40 -16.12 -16.60
C SER A 434 16.91 -17.18 -17.57
N GLY A 435 17.63 -16.76 -18.61
CA GLY A 435 18.21 -17.63 -19.63
C GLY A 435 19.28 -18.57 -19.09
N ALA A 436 18.88 -19.75 -18.64
CA ALA A 436 19.75 -20.90 -18.45
C ALA A 436 19.23 -22.05 -19.32
N MET A 437 19.91 -22.29 -20.44
CA MET A 437 19.66 -23.44 -21.31
C MET A 437 19.90 -24.75 -20.55
N GLY A 438 18.89 -25.63 -20.50
CA GLY A 438 19.12 -27.05 -20.18
C GLY A 438 18.18 -27.73 -19.18
N ALA A 439 16.89 -27.39 -19.13
CA ALA A 439 15.85 -28.25 -18.55
C ALA A 439 14.54 -28.02 -19.32
N GLU A 440 13.75 -29.07 -19.56
CA GLU A 440 12.51 -29.01 -20.37
C GLU A 440 11.49 -28.04 -19.76
N ASP A 441 11.45 -26.82 -20.30
CA ASP A 441 10.54 -25.72 -19.97
C ASP A 441 9.14 -25.96 -20.57
N SER A 442 8.31 -26.78 -19.92
CA SER A 442 6.89 -26.89 -20.30
C SER A 442 5.95 -26.73 -19.09
N SER A 443 5.02 -25.78 -19.22
CA SER A 443 3.87 -25.65 -18.31
C SER A 443 3.01 -26.89 -18.41
N HIS A 444 2.62 -27.49 -17.29
CA HIS A 444 1.85 -28.74 -17.29
C HIS A 444 0.86 -28.85 -16.13
N TRP A 445 -0.07 -29.78 -16.28
CA TRP A 445 -1.08 -30.12 -15.27
C TRP A 445 -0.55 -31.27 -14.40
N LEU A 446 -0.49 -31.07 -13.07
CA LEU A 446 0.03 -32.09 -12.15
C LEU A 446 -0.83 -33.36 -12.21
N GLY A 447 -0.19 -34.52 -12.40
CA GLY A 447 -0.88 -35.82 -12.47
C GLY A 447 -1.69 -36.03 -13.76
N VAL A 448 -1.53 -35.17 -14.76
CA VAL A 448 -2.23 -35.25 -16.04
C VAL A 448 -1.20 -35.39 -17.16
N ALA A 449 -1.12 -36.58 -17.75
CA ALA A 449 -0.25 -36.83 -18.88
C ALA A 449 -0.60 -35.91 -20.06
N LEU A 450 0.43 -35.31 -20.66
CA LEU A 450 0.35 -34.59 -21.92
C LEU A 450 0.10 -35.60 -23.05
N GLU A 451 -0.86 -35.32 -23.93
CA GLU A 451 -1.14 -36.15 -25.10
C GLU A 451 -0.81 -35.39 -26.39
N ASN A 452 -0.30 -36.11 -27.38
CA ASN A 452 -0.19 -35.57 -28.72
C ASN A 452 -1.60 -35.31 -29.28
N TYR A 453 -1.77 -34.21 -30.02
CA TYR A 453 -3.08 -33.81 -30.55
C TYR A 453 -3.75 -34.92 -31.38
N LYS A 454 -3.02 -35.47 -32.35
CA LYS A 454 -3.38 -36.64 -33.18
C LYS A 454 -2.08 -37.44 -33.48
N PRO A 455 -2.13 -38.75 -33.79
CA PRO A 455 -0.94 -39.50 -34.20
C PRO A 455 -0.35 -38.93 -35.51
N GLU A 456 0.97 -38.75 -35.58
CA GLU A 456 1.66 -38.23 -36.80
C GLU A 456 1.41 -39.09 -38.06
N ALA A 457 1.01 -40.35 -37.87
CA ALA A 457 0.70 -41.28 -38.96
C ALA A 457 -0.63 -40.96 -39.70
N GLU A 458 -1.44 -40.03 -39.22
CA GLU A 458 -2.71 -39.61 -39.85
C GLU A 458 -2.65 -38.12 -40.27
N ASN A 459 -2.14 -37.87 -41.49
CA ASN A 459 -2.37 -36.69 -42.34
C ASN A 459 -1.68 -35.34 -41.92
N PRO A 460 -0.95 -34.63 -42.83
CA PRO A 460 -0.22 -33.36 -42.59
C PRO A 460 -1.09 -32.11 -42.25
N SER A 461 -2.26 -32.29 -41.63
CA SER A 461 -3.29 -31.26 -41.48
C SER A 461 -3.15 -30.34 -40.26
N TRP A 462 -2.17 -30.56 -39.39
CA TRP A 462 -1.94 -29.77 -38.16
C TRP A 462 -0.44 -29.65 -37.86
N GLN A 463 -0.03 -28.60 -37.15
CA GLN A 463 1.36 -28.33 -36.82
C GLN A 463 1.48 -27.71 -35.41
N GLY A 464 2.41 -28.22 -34.59
CA GLY A 464 2.78 -27.56 -33.32
C GLY A 464 1.66 -27.48 -32.29
N VAL A 465 0.75 -28.46 -32.24
CA VAL A 465 -0.39 -28.48 -31.29
C VAL A 465 -0.27 -29.62 -30.30
N THR A 466 -0.46 -29.33 -29.03
CA THR A 466 -0.63 -30.33 -27.96
C THR A 466 -2.05 -30.32 -27.41
N ARG A 467 -2.50 -31.45 -26.87
CA ARG A 467 -3.83 -31.59 -26.27
C ARG A 467 -3.75 -32.30 -24.93
N THR A 468 -4.48 -31.80 -23.95
CA THR A 468 -4.63 -32.43 -22.63
C THR A 468 -6.10 -32.57 -22.27
N GLU A 469 -6.58 -33.80 -22.06
CA GLU A 469 -7.95 -34.06 -21.59
C GLU A 469 -8.02 -33.88 -20.06
N LEU A 470 -8.69 -32.82 -19.61
CA LEU A 470 -8.80 -32.47 -18.19
C LEU A 470 -10.00 -33.14 -17.52
N VAL A 471 -11.16 -33.18 -18.19
CA VAL A 471 -12.41 -33.77 -17.66
C VAL A 471 -13.10 -34.58 -18.76
N GLY A 472 -13.55 -35.80 -18.46
CA GLY A 472 -14.47 -36.59 -19.31
C GLY A 472 -13.93 -37.96 -19.76
N ARG A 473 -12.62 -38.11 -19.97
CA ARG A 473 -11.99 -39.41 -20.37
C ARG A 473 -11.26 -40.13 -19.24
N ARG A 474 -11.41 -39.68 -17.99
CA ARG A 474 -10.63 -40.18 -16.84
C ARG A 474 -11.50 -40.81 -15.75
N GLY A 475 -12.69 -41.28 -16.13
CA GLY A 475 -13.67 -41.94 -15.24
C GLY A 475 -14.88 -41.07 -14.90
N GLU A 476 -14.92 -39.81 -15.35
CA GLU A 476 -16.04 -38.91 -15.07
C GLU A 476 -17.28 -39.21 -15.91
N SER A 477 -18.48 -39.06 -15.33
CA SER A 477 -19.75 -39.18 -16.05
C SER A 477 -20.25 -37.85 -16.66
N SER A 478 -19.35 -36.89 -16.87
CA SER A 478 -19.74 -35.56 -17.35
C SER A 478 -20.31 -35.65 -18.77
N LYS A 479 -21.42 -34.96 -19.03
CA LYS A 479 -22.03 -34.90 -20.37
C LYS A 479 -21.21 -34.08 -21.37
N PHE A 480 -20.16 -33.42 -20.89
CA PHE A 480 -19.18 -32.67 -21.67
C PHE A 480 -17.76 -33.05 -21.25
N HIS A 481 -16.81 -32.84 -22.14
CA HIS A 481 -15.38 -32.95 -21.88
C HIS A 481 -14.76 -31.56 -21.84
N VAL A 482 -13.76 -31.37 -20.98
CA VAL A 482 -12.94 -30.15 -20.95
C VAL A 482 -11.53 -30.53 -21.37
N ARG A 483 -11.05 -29.88 -22.42
CA ARG A 483 -9.76 -30.13 -23.04
C ARG A 483 -8.93 -28.86 -23.00
N TYR A 484 -7.63 -28.99 -22.80
CA TYR A 484 -6.67 -27.90 -22.90
C TYR A 484 -5.81 -28.10 -24.13
N PHE A 485 -5.62 -27.04 -24.90
CA PHE A 485 -4.81 -27.03 -26.10
C PHE A 485 -3.73 -25.97 -25.97
N GLU A 486 -2.55 -26.26 -26.49
CA GLU A 486 -1.48 -25.28 -26.65
C GLU A 486 -0.91 -25.40 -28.06
N VAL A 487 -0.96 -24.27 -28.79
CA VAL A 487 -0.52 -24.11 -30.16
C VAL A 487 0.74 -23.27 -30.14
N ALA A 488 1.87 -23.84 -30.54
CA ALA A 488 3.15 -23.14 -30.63
C ALA A 488 3.08 -22.02 -31.69
N PRO A 489 3.95 -21.00 -31.63
CA PRO A 489 4.13 -20.03 -32.72
C PRO A 489 4.24 -20.71 -34.08
N SER A 490 3.53 -20.16 -35.09
CA SER A 490 3.36 -20.74 -36.42
C SER A 490 2.62 -22.10 -36.48
N GLY A 491 2.09 -22.57 -35.34
CA GLY A 491 1.30 -23.79 -35.25
C GLY A 491 -0.17 -23.57 -35.59
N HIS A 492 -0.86 -24.65 -35.98
CA HIS A 492 -2.28 -24.65 -36.27
C HIS A 492 -2.93 -26.02 -35.99
N SER A 493 -4.19 -25.99 -35.55
CA SER A 493 -5.04 -27.18 -35.51
C SER A 493 -5.42 -27.64 -36.92
N SER A 494 -6.07 -28.79 -37.03
CA SER A 494 -6.72 -29.20 -38.27
C SER A 494 -7.85 -28.25 -38.64
N LEU A 495 -8.05 -28.05 -39.94
CA LEU A 495 -9.23 -27.40 -40.51
C LEU A 495 -10.30 -28.47 -40.70
N GLU A 496 -11.37 -28.39 -39.91
CA GLU A 496 -12.38 -29.44 -39.85
C GLU A 496 -13.80 -28.89 -39.63
N LYS A 497 -14.80 -29.72 -39.88
CA LYS A 497 -16.23 -29.47 -39.60
C LYS A 497 -16.88 -30.74 -39.05
N HIS A 498 -17.91 -30.60 -38.22
CA HIS A 498 -18.64 -31.72 -37.62
C HIS A 498 -19.91 -31.25 -36.89
N GLU A 499 -20.77 -32.18 -36.50
CA GLU A 499 -22.06 -31.90 -35.85
C GLU A 499 -21.91 -31.37 -34.42
N HIS A 500 -20.92 -31.83 -33.65
CA HIS A 500 -20.79 -31.36 -32.26
C HIS A 500 -20.31 -29.91 -32.15
N GLU A 501 -20.81 -29.20 -31.14
CA GLU A 501 -20.44 -27.82 -30.83
C GLU A 501 -19.11 -27.74 -30.07
N HIS A 502 -18.44 -26.59 -30.17
CA HIS A 502 -17.33 -26.23 -29.28
C HIS A 502 -17.61 -24.92 -28.55
N VAL A 503 -17.21 -24.88 -27.28
CA VAL A 503 -16.98 -23.64 -26.54
C VAL A 503 -15.49 -23.55 -26.25
N VAL A 504 -14.83 -22.59 -26.88
CA VAL A 504 -13.39 -22.38 -26.80
C VAL A 504 -13.08 -21.10 -26.05
N ILE A 505 -12.23 -21.17 -25.03
CA ILE A 505 -11.87 -20.03 -24.18
C ILE A 505 -10.36 -19.87 -24.20
N CYS A 506 -9.87 -18.75 -24.72
CA CYS A 506 -8.43 -18.45 -24.69
C CYS A 506 -7.98 -18.18 -23.25
N VAL A 507 -6.83 -18.72 -22.86
CA VAL A 507 -6.29 -18.58 -21.51
C VAL A 507 -4.83 -18.14 -21.47
N LYS A 508 -4.10 -18.24 -22.58
CA LYS A 508 -2.70 -17.82 -22.70
C LYS A 508 -2.37 -17.45 -24.15
N GLY A 509 -1.51 -16.46 -24.33
CA GLY A 509 -1.06 -16.02 -25.65
C GLY A 509 -2.16 -15.38 -26.49
N LYS A 510 -1.81 -15.00 -27.71
CA LYS A 510 -2.75 -14.51 -28.72
C LYS A 510 -2.76 -15.46 -29.90
N GLY A 511 -3.92 -15.65 -30.49
CA GLY A 511 -4.08 -16.50 -31.65
C GLY A 511 -5.22 -16.02 -32.53
N LYS A 512 -5.50 -16.79 -33.57
CA LYS A 512 -6.62 -16.57 -34.45
C LYS A 512 -7.49 -17.81 -34.51
N CYS A 513 -8.81 -17.61 -34.54
CA CYS A 513 -9.76 -18.68 -34.81
C CYS A 513 -10.52 -18.42 -36.11
N VAL A 514 -10.50 -19.41 -36.99
CA VAL A 514 -11.41 -19.53 -38.13
C VAL A 514 -12.68 -20.20 -37.60
N VAL A 515 -13.84 -19.58 -37.79
CA VAL A 515 -15.16 -20.19 -37.52
C VAL A 515 -16.14 -19.75 -38.60
N GLY A 516 -16.76 -20.73 -39.26
CA GLY A 516 -17.61 -20.51 -40.42
C GLY A 516 -16.81 -19.85 -41.54
N THR A 517 -17.20 -18.63 -41.92
CA THR A 517 -16.55 -17.84 -42.99
C THR A 517 -15.67 -16.71 -42.47
N ARG A 518 -15.48 -16.61 -41.14
CA ARG A 518 -14.78 -15.48 -40.50
C ARG A 518 -13.52 -15.93 -39.77
N VAL A 519 -12.55 -15.02 -39.75
CA VAL A 519 -11.35 -15.13 -38.91
C VAL A 519 -11.43 -14.07 -37.82
N TRP A 520 -11.20 -14.50 -36.58
CA TRP A 520 -11.22 -13.62 -35.42
C TRP A 520 -9.89 -13.70 -34.68
N ASP A 521 -9.44 -12.56 -34.15
CA ASP A 521 -8.37 -12.53 -33.17
C ASP A 521 -8.91 -12.99 -31.81
N MET A 522 -8.12 -13.80 -31.10
CA MET A 522 -8.41 -14.25 -29.75
C MET A 522 -7.25 -13.88 -28.82
N LYS A 523 -7.57 -13.22 -27.71
CA LYS A 523 -6.67 -12.95 -26.58
C LYS A 523 -7.22 -13.60 -25.29
N PRO A 524 -6.45 -13.66 -24.19
CA PRO A 524 -6.90 -14.34 -22.98
C PRO A 524 -8.25 -13.82 -22.50
N LEU A 525 -9.12 -14.75 -22.10
CA LEU A 525 -10.53 -14.60 -21.73
C LEU A 525 -11.52 -14.35 -22.87
N ASP A 526 -11.08 -14.27 -24.13
CA ASP A 526 -12.01 -14.27 -25.26
C ASP A 526 -12.63 -15.68 -25.44
N LEU A 527 -13.90 -15.70 -25.82
CA LEU A 527 -14.68 -16.91 -26.04
C LEU A 527 -15.06 -17.03 -27.52
N CYS A 528 -14.82 -18.21 -28.07
CA CYS A 528 -15.19 -18.61 -29.42
C CYS A 528 -16.20 -19.76 -29.32
N TYR A 529 -17.37 -19.58 -29.90
CA TYR A 529 -18.37 -20.64 -30.04
C TYR A 529 -18.37 -21.13 -31.49
N THR A 530 -18.28 -22.45 -31.66
CA THR A 530 -18.36 -23.10 -32.96
C THR A 530 -19.68 -23.85 -33.06
N CYS A 531 -20.53 -23.40 -33.97
CA CYS A 531 -21.83 -23.99 -34.27
C CYS A 531 -21.65 -25.36 -34.95
N PRO A 532 -22.64 -26.28 -34.89
CA PRO A 532 -22.62 -27.50 -35.70
C PRO A 532 -22.37 -27.20 -37.17
N TRP A 533 -21.49 -27.97 -37.78
CA TRP A 533 -21.11 -27.94 -39.20
C TRP A 533 -20.34 -26.70 -39.67
N ASP A 534 -20.09 -25.72 -38.80
CA ASP A 534 -19.17 -24.63 -39.12
C ASP A 534 -17.74 -25.15 -39.26
N VAL A 535 -17.10 -24.76 -40.36
CA VAL A 535 -15.67 -25.00 -40.58
C VAL A 535 -14.90 -24.22 -39.53
N HIS A 536 -13.93 -24.84 -38.87
CA HIS A 536 -13.13 -24.18 -37.86
C HIS A 536 -11.67 -24.64 -37.82
N GLN A 537 -10.80 -23.72 -37.40
CA GLN A 537 -9.37 -23.94 -37.19
C GLN A 537 -8.82 -22.90 -36.20
N PHE A 538 -7.90 -23.31 -35.33
CA PHE A 538 -7.24 -22.45 -34.36
C PHE A 538 -5.75 -22.41 -34.66
N TYR A 539 -5.17 -21.22 -34.79
CA TYR A 539 -3.76 -21.08 -35.13
C TYR A 539 -3.08 -19.92 -34.41
N CYS A 540 -1.77 -20.09 -34.18
CA CYS A 540 -0.91 -19.07 -33.61
C CYS A 540 -0.12 -18.40 -34.74
N PRO A 541 -0.32 -17.09 -35.01
CA PRO A 541 0.45 -16.37 -36.03
C PRO A 541 1.97 -16.45 -35.78
N GLU A 542 2.77 -16.32 -36.84
CA GLU A 542 4.24 -16.40 -36.77
C GLU A 542 4.85 -15.24 -35.97
N GLU A 543 4.19 -14.08 -35.98
CA GLU A 543 4.61 -12.90 -35.22
C GLU A 543 4.47 -13.04 -33.70
N GLU A 544 3.71 -14.03 -33.22
CA GLU A 544 3.49 -14.24 -31.79
C GLU A 544 4.66 -14.99 -31.15
N LYS A 545 5.19 -14.43 -30.06
CA LYS A 545 6.36 -15.00 -29.34
C LYS A 545 5.97 -16.04 -28.28
N GLU A 546 4.70 -16.09 -27.91
CA GLU A 546 4.16 -17.00 -26.91
C GLU A 546 3.15 -17.95 -27.55
N SER A 547 3.07 -19.17 -27.04
CA SER A 547 2.06 -20.14 -27.49
C SER A 547 0.64 -19.66 -27.20
N PHE A 548 -0.26 -19.91 -28.15
CA PHE A 548 -1.69 -19.70 -28.01
C PHE A 548 -2.34 -20.92 -27.34
N ALA A 549 -2.87 -20.73 -26.12
CA ALA A 549 -3.48 -21.82 -25.36
C ALA A 549 -4.93 -21.52 -24.97
N PHE A 550 -5.77 -22.55 -25.05
CA PHE A 550 -7.20 -22.42 -24.83
C PHE A 550 -7.81 -23.68 -24.22
N PHE A 551 -8.91 -23.50 -23.49
CA PHE A 551 -9.82 -24.58 -23.17
C PHE A 551 -10.79 -24.81 -24.30
N CYS A 552 -11.12 -26.07 -24.58
CA CYS A 552 -12.12 -26.47 -25.55
C CYS A 552 -13.08 -27.45 -24.88
N ILE A 553 -14.33 -27.01 -24.75
CA ILE A 553 -15.41 -27.75 -24.12
C ILE A 553 -16.32 -28.31 -25.22
N VAL A 554 -16.56 -29.63 -25.16
CA VAL A 554 -17.37 -30.35 -26.16
C VAL A 554 -18.25 -31.39 -25.49
N ASN A 555 -19.28 -31.86 -26.18
CA ASN A 555 -20.12 -32.96 -25.69
C ASN A 555 -19.31 -34.27 -25.55
N ALA A 556 -19.63 -35.06 -24.53
CA ALA A 556 -18.94 -36.32 -24.24
C ALA A 556 -19.18 -37.37 -25.33
N LEU A 557 -20.45 -37.52 -25.73
CA LEU A 557 -20.84 -38.25 -26.93
C LEU A 557 -20.87 -37.27 -28.10
N ARG A 558 -20.09 -37.55 -29.13
CA ARG A 558 -19.92 -36.69 -30.30
C ARG A 558 -19.45 -37.49 -31.51
N ASP A 559 -19.71 -36.93 -32.69
CA ASP A 559 -19.26 -37.45 -33.98
C ASP A 559 -17.75 -37.23 -34.20
N ARG A 560 -17.21 -37.83 -35.26
CA ARG A 560 -15.81 -37.66 -35.64
C ARG A 560 -15.67 -36.47 -36.60
N PRO A 561 -14.66 -35.61 -36.42
CA PRO A 561 -14.37 -34.52 -37.34
C PRO A 561 -14.17 -34.97 -38.79
N VAL A 562 -14.69 -34.17 -39.73
CA VAL A 562 -14.42 -34.31 -41.17
C VAL A 562 -13.43 -33.22 -41.57
N LEU A 563 -12.28 -33.63 -42.13
CA LEU A 563 -11.27 -32.69 -42.63
C LEU A 563 -11.79 -31.95 -43.86
N VAL A 564 -11.49 -30.65 -43.92
CA VAL A 564 -11.85 -29.79 -45.06
C VAL A 564 -10.60 -29.55 -45.89
N ASP A 565 -10.69 -29.82 -47.20
CA ASP A 565 -9.64 -29.42 -48.15
C ASP A 565 -9.81 -27.93 -48.48
N PRO A 566 -8.87 -27.05 -48.09
CA PRO A 566 -8.96 -25.63 -48.38
C PRO A 566 -8.94 -25.31 -49.89
N ASN A 567 -8.52 -26.26 -50.75
CA ASN A 567 -8.48 -26.12 -52.20
C ASN A 567 -9.58 -26.93 -52.93
N GLY A 568 -10.46 -27.62 -52.19
CA GLY A 568 -11.48 -28.52 -52.74
C GLY A 568 -12.78 -27.81 -53.16
N GLN A 569 -13.59 -28.48 -54.00
CA GLN A 569 -14.87 -27.96 -54.52
C GLN A 569 -15.94 -27.65 -53.45
N GLU A 570 -15.77 -28.09 -52.19
CA GLU A 570 -16.72 -27.81 -51.10
C GLU A 570 -16.73 -26.33 -50.65
N MET A 571 -15.63 -25.58 -50.87
CA MET A 571 -15.54 -24.15 -50.49
C MET A 571 -16.32 -23.22 -51.43
N ALA A 572 -16.74 -23.70 -52.61
CA ALA A 572 -17.45 -22.89 -53.62
C ALA A 572 -18.87 -22.46 -53.19
N GLY A 573 -19.44 -23.05 -52.13
CA GLY A 573 -20.80 -22.78 -51.65
C GLY A 573 -20.93 -21.75 -50.52
N LEU A 574 -19.84 -21.28 -49.91
CA LEU A 574 -19.88 -20.42 -48.71
C LEU A 574 -19.73 -18.91 -49.00
N ALA A 575 -19.49 -18.52 -50.26
CA ALA A 575 -19.33 -17.12 -50.67
C ALA A 575 -20.65 -16.39 -51.00
N GLY A 576 -21.81 -16.96 -50.65
CA GLY A 576 -23.11 -16.46 -51.10
C GLY A 576 -24.24 -16.61 -50.10
N SER A 577 -24.20 -15.91 -48.96
CA SER A 577 -25.41 -15.45 -48.27
C SER A 577 -25.08 -14.31 -47.29
N CYS A 578 -25.61 -13.12 -47.60
CA CYS A 578 -25.58 -11.91 -46.80
C CYS A 578 -26.31 -12.06 -45.46
N GLY A 579 -26.00 -11.18 -44.49
CA GLY A 579 -26.84 -10.91 -43.32
C GLY A 579 -26.08 -10.31 -42.15
#